data_AF-A0AAV1LBH1-F1
#
_entry.id   AF-A0AAV1LBH1-F1
#
_cell.length_a   1.000
_cell.length_b   1.000
_cell.length_c   1.000
_cell.angle_alpha   90.00
_cell.angle_beta   90.00
_cell.angle_gamma   90.00
#
_symmetry.space_group_name_H-M   'P 1'
#
loop_
_entity.id
_entity.type
_entity.pdbx_description
1 polymer ?
#
loop_
_entity_poly.entity_id
_entity_poly.type
_entity_poly.pdbx_seq_one_letter_code
_entity_poly.pdbx_strand_id
1 'polypeptide(L)'
;MEKSEFRVLIKHYFLRKKTITETKAKLDKYYGDSAPSISMVKKWFTEFRCGRTSTEDAERPGRLVEVSSPKTIKKIHDMVLADRRLKVQEIVEAVGISHGSVVSILNDHLGMRNLSARWVPRLLTVDHKRNRVTTSQEGLGCLIAIRRSFCAVL
;
A
#
# COMPACT_ATOMS: atom_id res chain seq x y z
N MET A 1 -1.68 -31.94 -13.14
CA MET A 1 -0.94 -31.74 -11.88
C MET A 1 -0.23 -30.41 -11.96
N GLU A 2 -0.48 -29.51 -11.02
CA GLU A 2 0.17 -28.21 -10.97
C GLU A 2 1.63 -28.32 -10.53
N LYS A 3 2.44 -27.31 -10.85
CA LYS A 3 3.86 -27.26 -10.47
C LYS A 3 4.06 -27.27 -8.96
N SER A 4 3.10 -26.77 -8.18
CA SER A 4 3.07 -26.79 -6.71
C SER A 4 2.98 -28.22 -6.17
N GLU A 5 2.09 -29.04 -6.73
CA GLU A 5 1.87 -30.44 -6.33
C GLU A 5 3.11 -31.30 -6.52
N PHE A 6 3.84 -31.12 -7.63
CA PHE A 6 5.11 -31.82 -7.86
C PHE A 6 6.16 -31.50 -6.81
N ARG A 7 6.17 -30.29 -6.25
CA ARG A 7 7.13 -29.91 -5.18
C ARG A 7 6.83 -30.65 -3.89
N VAL A 8 5.55 -30.87 -3.59
CA VAL A 8 5.12 -31.68 -2.44
C VAL A 8 5.59 -33.13 -2.61
N LEU A 9 5.44 -33.71 -3.81
CA LEU A 9 5.93 -35.05 -4.10
C LEU A 9 7.46 -35.14 -4.00
N ILE A 10 8.19 -34.17 -4.54
CA ILE A 10 9.65 -34.10 -4.43
C ILE A 10 10.07 -34.02 -2.96
N LYS A 11 9.38 -33.19 -2.15
CA LYS A 11 9.62 -33.09 -0.71
C LYS A 11 9.38 -34.42 0.01
N HIS A 12 8.31 -35.14 -0.33
CA HIS A 12 8.03 -36.46 0.21
C HIS A 12 9.17 -37.46 -0.09
N TYR A 13 9.66 -37.50 -1.34
CA TYR A 13 10.76 -38.38 -1.71
C TYR A 13 12.10 -37.98 -1.07
N PHE A 14 12.36 -36.68 -0.92
CA PHE A 14 13.51 -36.15 -0.19
C PHE A 14 13.50 -36.60 1.28
N LEU A 15 12.37 -36.46 1.98
CA LEU A 15 12.21 -36.90 3.37
C LEU A 15 12.37 -38.42 3.53
N ARG A 16 12.01 -39.20 2.50
CA ARG A 16 12.26 -40.65 2.44
C ARG A 16 13.71 -41.02 2.06
N LYS A 17 14.63 -40.05 2.04
CA LYS A 17 16.06 -40.22 1.71
C LYS A 17 16.30 -40.87 0.35
N LYS A 18 15.42 -40.60 -0.62
CA LYS A 18 15.58 -41.10 -1.99
C LYS A 18 16.56 -40.23 -2.76
N THR A 19 17.26 -40.84 -3.72
CA THR A 19 18.16 -40.10 -4.61
C THR A 19 17.36 -39.32 -5.66
N ILE A 20 17.99 -38.30 -6.24
CA ILE A 20 17.39 -37.45 -7.28
C ILE A 20 17.00 -38.31 -8.51
N THR A 21 17.85 -39.27 -8.88
CA THR A 21 17.63 -40.19 -10.01
C THR A 21 16.46 -41.13 -9.76
N GLU A 22 16.37 -41.75 -8.58
CA GLU A 22 15.22 -42.57 -8.19
C GLU A 22 13.92 -41.77 -8.18
N THR A 23 13.98 -40.52 -7.70
CA THR A 23 12.80 -39.64 -7.64
C THR A 23 12.34 -39.27 -9.05
N LYS A 24 13.26 -38.93 -9.95
CA LYS A 24 12.94 -38.63 -11.36
C LYS A 24 12.33 -39.83 -12.06
N ALA A 25 12.94 -41.02 -11.91
CA ALA A 25 12.42 -42.25 -12.51
C ALA A 25 11.00 -42.59 -12.02
N LYS A 26 10.70 -42.38 -10.72
CA LYS A 26 9.34 -42.56 -10.19
C LYS A 26 8.37 -41.54 -10.77
N LEU A 27 8.75 -40.26 -10.80
CA LEU A 27 7.89 -39.22 -11.34
C LEU A 27 7.59 -39.48 -12.83
N ASP A 28 8.58 -39.91 -13.60
CA ASP A 28 8.39 -40.27 -15.01
C ASP A 28 7.49 -41.50 -15.19
N LYS A 29 7.66 -42.51 -14.34
CA LYS A 29 6.83 -43.72 -14.38
C LYS A 29 5.35 -43.44 -14.14
N TYR A 30 5.01 -42.52 -13.23
CA TYR A 30 3.62 -42.24 -12.86
C TYR A 30 3.00 -41.09 -13.65
N TYR A 31 3.80 -40.11 -14.10
CA TYR A 31 3.29 -38.87 -14.70
C TYR A 31 3.75 -38.62 -16.14
N GLY A 32 4.65 -39.44 -16.69
CA GLY A 32 5.07 -39.39 -18.09
C GLY A 32 5.47 -37.98 -18.54
N ASP A 33 4.81 -37.48 -19.59
CA ASP A 33 5.07 -36.15 -20.17
C ASP A 33 4.74 -34.98 -19.24
N SER A 34 3.88 -35.21 -18.23
CA SER A 34 3.57 -34.19 -17.21
C SER A 34 4.64 -34.10 -16.12
N ALA A 35 5.61 -35.01 -16.09
CA ALA A 35 6.63 -35.05 -15.04
C ALA A 35 7.56 -33.83 -15.10
N PRO A 36 7.98 -33.29 -13.94
CA PRO A 36 8.89 -32.16 -13.90
C PRO A 36 10.27 -32.54 -14.45
N SER A 37 10.94 -31.58 -15.08
CA SER A 37 12.29 -31.79 -15.60
C SER A 37 13.28 -32.18 -14.50
N ILE A 38 14.32 -32.93 -14.85
CA ILE A 38 15.35 -33.33 -13.89
C ILE A 38 16.02 -32.12 -13.21
N SER A 39 16.13 -31.00 -13.92
CA SER A 39 16.66 -29.74 -13.39
C SER A 39 15.76 -29.16 -12.29
N MET A 40 14.44 -29.25 -12.43
CA MET A 40 13.50 -28.83 -11.38
C MET A 40 13.63 -29.73 -10.14
N VAL A 41 13.73 -31.05 -10.32
CA VAL A 41 13.93 -31.99 -9.21
C VAL A 41 15.25 -31.68 -8.48
N LYS A 42 16.36 -31.49 -9.22
CA LYS A 42 17.66 -31.09 -8.66
C LYS A 42 17.56 -29.80 -7.86
N LYS A 43 16.94 -28.75 -8.42
CA LYS A 43 16.77 -27.46 -7.75
C LYS A 43 16.07 -27.62 -6.41
N TRP A 44 14.92 -28.30 -6.37
CA TRP A 44 14.15 -28.49 -5.14
C TRP A 44 14.88 -29.38 -4.13
N PHE A 45 15.59 -30.41 -4.57
CA PHE A 45 16.47 -31.18 -3.68
C PHE A 45 17.55 -30.31 -3.05
N THR A 46 18.17 -29.41 -3.80
CA THR A 46 19.17 -28.47 -3.27
C THR A 46 18.53 -27.51 -2.26
N GLU A 47 17.37 -26.92 -2.58
CA GLU A 47 16.63 -26.04 -1.65
C GLU A 47 16.29 -26.74 -0.33
N PHE A 48 15.82 -28.00 -0.39
CA PHE A 48 15.52 -28.78 0.80
C PHE A 48 16.79 -29.17 1.58
N ARG A 49 17.92 -29.42 0.91
CA ARG A 49 19.23 -29.60 1.58
C ARG A 49 19.69 -28.31 2.28
N CYS A 50 19.36 -27.15 1.72
CA CYS A 50 19.63 -25.84 2.32
C CYS A 50 18.65 -25.47 3.46
N GLY A 51 17.80 -26.40 3.90
CA GLY A 51 16.92 -26.21 5.06
C GLY A 51 15.57 -25.55 4.76
N ARG A 52 15.24 -25.27 3.50
CA ARG A 52 13.90 -24.78 3.14
C ARG A 52 12.85 -25.85 3.43
N THR A 53 11.76 -25.49 4.10
CA THR A 53 10.64 -26.41 4.38
C THR A 53 9.39 -26.09 3.56
N SER A 54 9.24 -24.86 3.07
CA SER A 54 8.09 -24.45 2.27
C SER A 54 8.19 -24.90 0.81
N THR A 55 7.08 -25.42 0.27
CA THR A 55 6.90 -25.78 -1.15
C THR A 55 6.36 -24.62 -1.99
N GLU A 56 5.89 -23.55 -1.34
CA GLU A 56 5.35 -22.37 -2.02
C GLU A 56 6.45 -21.56 -2.68
N ASP A 57 6.09 -20.85 -3.75
CA ASP A 57 6.94 -19.81 -4.31
C ASP A 57 7.24 -18.78 -3.23
N ALA A 58 8.50 -18.36 -3.14
CA ALA A 58 8.81 -17.18 -2.34
C ALA A 58 8.16 -15.96 -2.99
N GLU A 59 7.87 -14.93 -2.20
CA GLU A 59 7.49 -13.64 -2.74
C GLU A 59 8.51 -13.24 -3.80
N ARG A 60 8.03 -13.12 -5.05
CA ARG A 60 8.91 -12.66 -6.12
C ARG A 60 9.13 -11.18 -5.85
N PRO A 61 10.38 -10.71 -5.71
CA PRO A 61 10.60 -9.27 -5.81
C PRO A 61 10.05 -8.87 -7.17
N GLY A 62 8.97 -8.08 -7.15
CA GLY A 62 8.42 -7.51 -8.37
C GLY A 62 9.45 -6.57 -9.01
N ARG A 63 9.07 -5.91 -10.09
CA ARG A 63 9.85 -4.74 -10.54
C ARG A 63 9.81 -3.71 -9.39
N LEU A 64 10.94 -3.51 -8.73
CA LEU A 64 11.14 -2.34 -7.87
C LEU A 64 10.98 -1.12 -8.78
N VAL A 65 9.86 -0.42 -8.63
CA VAL A 65 9.70 0.90 -9.20
C VAL A 65 10.62 1.79 -8.36
N GLU A 66 11.86 1.99 -8.81
CA GLU A 66 12.89 2.85 -8.16
C GLU A 66 12.34 4.24 -7.80
N VAL A 67 11.27 4.66 -8.47
CA VAL A 67 10.54 5.90 -8.27
C VAL A 67 9.94 6.02 -6.87
N SER A 68 9.58 4.91 -6.19
CA SER A 68 9.02 4.92 -4.83
C SER A 68 10.08 4.81 -3.73
N SER A 69 11.29 5.32 -3.96
CA SER A 69 12.29 5.39 -2.88
C SER A 69 11.73 6.20 -1.69
N PRO A 70 12.01 5.80 -0.43
CA PRO A 70 11.52 6.52 0.75
C PRO A 70 11.91 8.02 0.74
N LYS A 71 13.08 8.33 0.18
CA LYS A 71 13.58 9.71 0.02
C LYS A 71 12.70 10.52 -0.94
N THR A 72 12.31 9.92 -2.06
CA THR A 72 11.44 10.54 -3.06
C THR A 72 10.05 10.80 -2.49
N ILE A 73 9.47 9.80 -1.81
CA ILE A 73 8.16 9.91 -1.17
C ILE A 73 8.16 11.06 -0.15
N LYS A 74 9.20 11.13 0.69
CA LYS A 74 9.35 12.21 1.66
C LYS A 74 9.47 13.58 0.99
N LYS A 75 10.25 13.72 -0.08
CA LYS A 75 10.37 14.98 -0.83
C LYS A 75 9.02 15.44 -1.38
N ILE A 76 8.25 14.54 -2.00
CA ILE A 76 6.91 14.86 -2.53
C ILE A 76 5.96 15.26 -1.39
N HIS A 77 6.00 14.55 -0.27
CA HIS A 77 5.20 14.86 0.92
C HIS A 77 5.51 16.27 1.46
N ASP A 78 6.78 16.63 1.60
CA ASP A 78 7.20 17.93 2.11
C ASP A 78 6.79 19.07 1.16
N MET A 79 6.86 18.86 -0.16
CA MET A 79 6.37 19.81 -1.16
C MET A 79 4.87 20.08 -1.00
N VAL A 80 4.04 19.04 -0.91
CA VAL A 80 2.58 19.17 -0.78
C VAL A 80 2.17 19.81 0.56
N LEU A 81 2.93 19.57 1.63
CA LEU A 81 2.68 20.23 2.91
C LEU A 81 3.04 21.73 2.88
N ALA A 82 4.06 22.12 2.13
CA ALA A 82 4.43 23.51 1.96
C ALA A 82 3.38 24.29 1.18
N ASP A 83 2.84 23.72 0.09
CA ASP A 83 1.72 24.29 -0.64
C ASP A 83 0.72 23.21 -1.09
N ARG A 84 -0.46 23.23 -0.45
CA ARG A 84 -1.56 22.30 -0.74
C ARG A 84 -2.25 22.53 -2.09
N ARG A 85 -1.94 23.63 -2.79
CA ARG A 85 -2.50 23.97 -4.09
C ARG A 85 -1.60 23.58 -5.26
N LEU A 86 -0.45 22.96 -4.99
CA LEU A 86 0.47 22.48 -6.01
C LEU A 86 -0.22 21.52 -6.99
N LYS A 87 0.08 21.72 -8.27
CA LYS A 87 -0.37 20.84 -9.34
C LYS A 87 0.56 19.63 -9.42
N VAL A 88 -0.01 18.48 -9.78
CA VAL A 88 0.78 17.26 -10.03
C VAL A 88 1.89 17.50 -11.07
N GLN A 89 1.62 18.33 -12.08
CA GLN A 89 2.59 18.69 -13.11
C GLN A 89 3.83 19.42 -12.54
N GLU A 90 3.64 20.30 -11.57
CA GLU A 90 4.75 21.03 -10.93
C GLU A 90 5.62 20.08 -10.09
N ILE A 91 4.99 19.08 -9.46
CA ILE A 91 5.69 18.03 -8.72
C ILE A 91 6.48 17.12 -9.68
N VAL A 92 5.89 16.77 -10.82
CA VAL A 92 6.55 16.01 -11.89
C VAL A 92 7.83 16.70 -12.35
N GLU A 93 7.74 18.00 -12.64
CA GLU A 93 8.88 18.80 -13.10
C GLU A 93 9.96 18.96 -12.01
N ALA A 94 9.56 19.13 -10.75
CA ALA A 94 10.50 19.32 -9.63
C ALA A 94 11.21 18.03 -9.17
N VAL A 95 10.60 16.86 -9.41
CA VAL A 95 11.14 15.57 -8.95
C VAL A 95 11.68 14.73 -10.12
N GLY A 96 11.29 15.03 -11.37
CA GLY A 96 11.76 14.31 -12.57
C GLY A 96 11.14 12.92 -12.71
N ILE A 97 9.88 12.77 -12.32
CA ILE A 97 9.17 11.50 -12.24
C ILE A 97 7.95 11.51 -13.15
N SER A 98 7.56 10.34 -13.68
CA SER A 98 6.33 10.24 -14.48
C SER A 98 5.09 10.71 -13.72
N HIS A 99 4.16 11.36 -14.42
CA HIS A 99 2.90 11.82 -13.85
C HIS A 99 2.13 10.70 -13.13
N GLY A 100 2.04 9.51 -13.74
CA GLY A 100 1.36 8.36 -13.14
C GLY A 100 1.98 7.92 -11.82
N SER A 101 3.30 7.95 -11.72
CA SER A 101 3.99 7.60 -10.47
C SER A 101 3.76 8.64 -9.37
N VAL A 102 3.74 9.94 -9.68
CA VAL A 102 3.41 10.98 -8.69
C VAL A 102 1.99 10.78 -8.16
N VAL A 103 1.02 10.50 -9.03
CA VAL A 103 -0.36 10.22 -8.63
C VAL A 103 -0.46 8.99 -7.73
N SER A 104 0.23 7.89 -8.08
CA SER A 104 0.27 6.68 -7.25
C SER A 104 0.93 6.95 -5.89
N ILE A 105 2.01 7.75 -5.83
CA ILE A 105 2.63 8.14 -4.56
C ILE A 105 1.66 8.96 -3.70
N LEU A 106 0.97 9.94 -4.26
CA LEU A 106 0.02 10.75 -3.52
C LEU A 106 -1.15 9.92 -2.98
N ASN A 107 -1.72 9.03 -3.78
CA ASN A 107 -2.92 8.27 -3.41
C ASN A 107 -2.59 7.01 -2.59
N ASP A 108 -1.66 6.17 -3.06
CA ASP A 108 -1.43 4.82 -2.52
C ASP A 108 -0.44 4.84 -1.36
N HIS A 109 0.62 5.66 -1.46
CA HIS A 109 1.67 5.72 -0.43
C HIS A 109 1.40 6.79 0.64
N LEU A 110 0.86 7.96 0.26
CA LEU A 110 0.58 9.06 1.18
C LEU A 110 -0.90 9.16 1.61
N GLY A 111 -1.81 8.43 0.95
CA GLY A 111 -3.24 8.45 1.28
C GLY A 111 -3.92 9.81 1.05
N MET A 112 -3.31 10.70 0.28
CA MET A 112 -3.82 12.04 0.01
C MET A 112 -4.90 11.99 -1.06
N ARG A 113 -5.87 12.89 -0.97
CA ARG A 113 -6.93 13.06 -1.97
C ARG A 113 -7.01 14.52 -2.37
N ASN A 114 -7.26 14.76 -3.65
CA ASN A 114 -7.56 16.10 -4.13
C ASN A 114 -8.94 16.52 -3.59
N LEU A 115 -8.98 17.63 -2.86
CA LEU A 115 -10.20 18.23 -2.34
C LEU A 115 -10.38 19.58 -3.00
N SER A 116 -11.60 19.86 -3.47
CA SER A 116 -11.94 21.19 -3.95
C SER A 116 -11.94 22.19 -2.80
N ALA A 117 -11.35 23.37 -3.06
CA ALA A 117 -11.43 24.47 -2.12
C ALA A 117 -12.90 24.89 -1.95
N ARG A 118 -13.31 25.17 -0.71
CA ARG A 118 -14.65 25.72 -0.44
C ARG A 118 -14.68 27.20 -0.79
N TRP A 119 -15.76 27.64 -1.44
CA TRP A 119 -15.96 29.06 -1.71
C TRP A 119 -16.19 29.83 -0.40
N VAL A 120 -15.50 30.95 -0.25
CA VAL A 120 -15.62 31.83 0.92
C VAL A 120 -16.21 33.16 0.43
N PRO A 121 -17.39 33.58 0.93
CA PRO A 121 -18.12 34.72 0.35
C PRO A 121 -17.39 36.05 0.34
N ARG A 122 -16.51 36.28 1.31
CA ARG A 122 -15.70 37.50 1.41
C ARG A 122 -14.46 37.27 2.25
N LEU A 123 -13.42 38.03 1.97
CA LEU A 123 -12.23 38.07 2.81
C LEU A 123 -12.52 38.90 4.05
N LEU A 124 -12.35 38.32 5.24
CA LEU A 124 -12.62 39.00 6.50
C LEU A 124 -11.36 39.68 7.03
N THR A 125 -11.49 40.94 7.44
CA THR A 125 -10.50 41.66 8.24
C THR A 125 -10.42 41.07 9.65
N VAL A 126 -9.38 41.43 10.40
CA VAL A 126 -9.21 40.99 11.79
C VAL A 126 -10.40 41.41 12.65
N ASP A 127 -10.89 42.65 12.49
CA ASP A 127 -12.04 43.16 13.24
C ASP A 127 -13.33 42.40 12.89
N HIS A 128 -13.56 42.11 11.61
CA HIS A 128 -14.71 41.29 11.19
C HIS A 128 -14.68 39.90 11.84
N LYS A 129 -13.50 39.29 12.00
CA LYS A 129 -13.38 37.99 12.66
C LYS A 129 -13.68 38.10 14.15
N ARG A 130 -13.14 39.11 14.83
CA ARG A 130 -13.37 39.34 16.26
C ARG A 130 -14.86 39.56 16.54
N ASN A 131 -15.49 40.49 15.83
CA ASN A 131 -16.92 40.79 16.02
C ASN A 131 -17.78 39.56 15.81
N ARG A 132 -17.50 38.74 14.77
CA ARG A 132 -18.24 37.50 14.53
C ARG A 132 -18.15 36.52 15.69
N VAL A 133 -16.97 36.35 16.30
CA VAL A 133 -16.80 35.45 17.45
C VAL A 133 -17.59 35.99 18.64
N THR A 134 -17.46 37.28 18.96
CA THR A 134 -18.18 37.93 20.06
C THR A 134 -19.69 37.79 19.91
N THR A 135 -20.25 38.18 18.77
CA THR A 135 -21.71 38.08 18.52
C THR A 135 -22.20 36.63 18.58
N SER A 136 -21.38 35.68 18.12
CA SER A 136 -21.75 34.25 18.18
C SER A 136 -21.74 33.71 19.60
N GLN A 137 -20.80 34.15 20.44
CA GLN A 137 -20.73 33.80 21.86
C GLN A 137 -21.91 34.39 22.65
N GLU A 138 -22.24 35.66 22.40
CA GLU A 138 -23.41 36.32 22.99
C GLU A 138 -24.71 35.62 22.59
N GLY A 139 -24.87 35.33 21.29
CA GLY A 139 -26.03 34.59 20.78
C GLY A 139 -26.17 33.20 21.40
N LEU A 140 -25.06 32.46 21.54
CA LEU A 140 -25.05 31.17 22.23
C LEU A 140 -25.45 31.30 23.70
N GLY A 141 -24.96 32.33 24.40
CA GLY A 141 -25.34 32.63 25.77
C GLY A 141 -26.85 32.88 25.92
N CYS A 142 -27.42 33.69 25.03
CA CYS A 142 -28.87 33.94 24.98
C CYS A 142 -29.67 32.66 24.73
N LEU A 143 -29.26 31.82 23.77
CA LEU A 143 -29.93 30.54 23.48
C LEU A 143 -29.91 29.60 24.69
N ILE A 144 -28.79 29.52 25.40
CA ILE A 144 -28.66 28.70 26.61
C ILE A 144 -29.56 29.25 27.73
N ALA A 145 -29.59 30.57 27.92
CA ALA A 145 -30.43 31.21 28.93
C ALA A 145 -31.92 30.98 28.65
N ILE A 146 -32.37 31.17 27.41
CA ILE A 146 -33.76 30.90 27.00
C ILE A 146 -34.12 29.43 27.24
N ARG A 147 -33.23 28.49 26.88
CA ARG A 147 -33.45 27.06 27.12
C ARG A 147 -33.58 26.75 28.62
N ARG A 148 -32.76 27.37 29.48
CA ARG A 148 -32.85 27.20 30.94
C ARG A 148 -34.14 27.78 31.50
N SER A 149 -34.54 28.96 31.04
CA SER A 149 -35.81 29.57 31.46
C SER A 149 -37.02 28.75 31.00
N PHE A 150 -37.00 28.18 29.79
CA PHE A 150 -38.07 27.29 29.32
C PHE A 150 -38.14 25.96 30.11
N CYS A 151 -37.00 25.39 30.49
CA CYS A 151 -36.96 24.20 31.35
C CYS A 151 -37.27 24.47 32.83
N ALA A 152 -37.27 25.73 33.29
CA ALA A 152 -37.58 26.08 34.68
C ALA A 152 -39.06 26.43 34.91
N VAL A 153 -39.86 26.54 33.84
CA VAL A 153 -41.28 26.90 33.86
C VAL A 153 -42.20 25.68 33.60
N LEU A 154 -41.60 24.51 33.32
CA LEU A 154 -42.23 23.19 33.30
C LEU A 154 -41.77 22.38 34.51
#